data_AF-A0A952HAZ6-F1
#
_entry.id   AF-A0A952HAZ6-F1
#
_cell.length_a   1.000
_cell.length_b   1.000
_cell.length_c   1.000
_cell.angle_alpha   90.00
_cell.angle_beta   90.00
_cell.angle_gamma   90.00
#
_symmetry.space_group_name_H-M   'P 1'
#
loop_
_entity.id
_entity.type
_entity.pdbx_description
1 polymer ?
#
loop_
_entity_poly.entity_id
_entity_poly.type
_entity_poly.pdbx_seq_one_letter_code
_entity_poly.pdbx_strand_id
1 'polypeptide(L)'
;MRRGRVLGATAALALALAMPAAADGGKRSVTIEIGTYDSREESAIWLSYAASLSLAAIASGALEQAPLGPFSPTFEQELAARRMMIKIWREQQGKDGKPFAYADALSRIEAAGFLPEYVWTVHWRSTWKQPPADLRIAEFYVWQRKELAGHEPRTGARVRITAAPESPASAASR
;
A
#
# COMPACT_ATOMS: atom_id res chain seq x y z
N MET A 1 20.67 22.83 -27.38
CA MET A 1 20.19 22.44 -26.04
C MET A 1 18.73 22.90 -25.87
N ARG A 2 17.75 22.00 -26.02
CA ARG A 2 16.32 22.29 -25.77
C ARG A 2 15.87 21.50 -24.54
N ARG A 3 15.54 22.21 -23.45
CA ARG A 3 14.94 21.62 -22.25
C ARG A 3 13.44 21.43 -22.51
N GLY A 4 13.02 20.19 -22.73
CA GLY A 4 11.60 19.84 -22.77
C GLY A 4 11.03 19.79 -21.35
N ARG A 5 9.98 20.59 -21.09
CA ARG A 5 9.18 20.49 -19.86
C ARG A 5 8.23 19.32 -20.02
N VAL A 6 8.31 18.33 -19.13
CA VAL A 6 7.31 17.26 -19.01
C VAL A 6 6.25 17.74 -18.03
N LEU A 7 5.02 17.93 -18.52
CA LEU A 7 3.83 18.06 -17.67
C LEU A 7 3.48 16.65 -17.15
N GLY A 8 3.58 16.44 -15.84
CA GLY A 8 3.08 15.24 -15.20
C GLY A 8 1.57 15.33 -15.01
N ALA A 9 0.83 14.39 -15.59
CA ALA A 9 -0.60 14.22 -15.35
C ALA A 9 -0.79 13.15 -14.25
N THR A 10 -1.37 13.54 -13.12
CA THR A 10 -1.81 12.64 -12.06
C THR A 10 -3.14 12.01 -12.48
N ALA A 11 -3.17 10.68 -12.65
CA ALA A 11 -4.40 9.93 -12.84
C ALA A 11 -4.84 9.35 -11.49
N ALA A 12 -5.97 9.82 -10.95
CA ALA A 12 -6.63 9.23 -9.80
C ALA A 12 -7.69 8.23 -10.30
N LEU A 13 -7.54 6.95 -9.97
CA LEU A 13 -8.55 5.92 -10.24
C LEU A 13 -9.30 5.62 -8.94
N ALA A 14 -10.57 6.01 -8.87
CA ALA A 14 -11.45 5.71 -7.75
C ALA A 14 -12.27 4.45 -8.04
N LEU A 15 -12.13 3.41 -7.23
CA LEU A 15 -12.96 2.20 -7.30
C LEU A 15 -13.85 2.14 -6.04
N ALA A 16 -15.15 2.27 -6.20
CA ALA A 16 -16.12 2.23 -5.11
C ALA A 16 -16.82 0.86 -5.04
N LEU A 17 -16.65 0.14 -3.94
CA LEU A 17 -17.40 -1.09 -3.62
C LEU A 17 -18.50 -0.74 -2.61
N ALA A 18 -19.76 -1.07 -2.92
CA ALA A 18 -20.91 -0.79 -2.05
C ALA A 18 -21.16 -1.93 -1.06
N MET A 19 -21.39 -1.60 0.22
CA MET A 19 -21.72 -2.53 1.31
C MET A 19 -22.94 -2.03 2.13
N PRO A 20 -23.66 -2.93 2.84
CA PRO A 20 -24.90 -2.61 3.54
C PRO A 20 -24.65 -1.73 4.78
N ALA A 21 -25.59 -0.82 5.04
CA ALA A 21 -25.44 0.28 6.00
C ALA A 21 -25.86 -0.12 7.42
N ALA A 22 -25.03 0.22 8.41
CA ALA A 22 -25.40 0.31 9.81
C ALA A 22 -24.72 1.51 10.49
N ALA A 23 -25.49 2.18 11.35
CA ALA A 23 -25.18 3.28 12.27
C ALA A 23 -24.75 4.65 11.67
N ASP A 24 -25.34 5.70 12.25
CA ASP A 24 -25.35 7.12 11.85
C ASP A 24 -23.99 7.86 12.05
N GLY A 25 -22.88 7.14 11.87
CA GLY A 25 -21.58 7.75 11.63
C GLY A 25 -21.44 7.94 10.13
N GLY A 26 -21.32 9.19 9.66
CA GLY A 26 -21.25 9.50 8.24
C GLY A 26 -20.40 8.49 7.47
N LYS A 27 -21.01 7.85 6.46
CA LYS A 27 -20.38 6.76 5.69
C LYS A 27 -18.98 7.19 5.28
N ARG A 28 -17.98 6.36 5.51
CA ARG A 28 -16.58 6.63 5.12
C ARG A 28 -16.24 5.87 3.85
N SER A 29 -15.38 6.47 3.02
CA SER A 29 -14.89 5.89 1.77
C SER A 29 -13.37 5.93 1.73
N VAL A 30 -12.78 5.06 0.92
CA VAL A 30 -11.34 4.97 0.70
C VAL A 30 -10.98 5.53 -0.67
N THR A 31 -10.02 6.45 -0.70
CA THR A 31 -9.37 6.90 -1.94
C THR A 31 -7.95 6.34 -1.98
N ILE A 32 -7.58 5.75 -3.12
CA ILE A 32 -6.23 5.27 -3.39
C ILE A 32 -5.49 6.32 -4.24
N GLU A 33 -4.35 6.76 -3.75
CA GLU A 33 -3.45 7.67 -4.46
C GLU A 33 -2.20 6.90 -4.87
N ILE A 34 -1.93 6.82 -6.17
CA ILE A 34 -0.75 6.15 -6.73
C ILE A 34 0.18 7.23 -7.29
N GLY A 35 1.48 7.10 -7.02
CA GLY A 35 2.49 7.95 -7.64
C GLY A 35 2.54 7.79 -9.17
N THR A 36 3.28 8.68 -9.82
CA THR A 36 3.58 8.56 -11.25
C THR A 36 4.80 7.68 -11.44
N TYR A 37 4.70 6.64 -12.27
CA TYR A 37 5.78 5.67 -12.54
C TYR A 37 6.02 5.49 -14.03
N ASP A 38 7.26 5.13 -14.38
CA ASP A 38 7.70 4.95 -15.76
C ASP A 38 7.16 3.66 -16.41
N SER A 39 6.50 2.81 -15.62
CA SER A 39 5.90 1.57 -16.08
C SER A 39 4.50 1.33 -15.50
N ARG A 40 3.65 0.69 -16.32
CA ARG A 40 2.31 0.27 -15.91
C ARG A 40 2.40 -0.84 -14.87
N GLU A 41 3.42 -1.68 -14.98
CA GLU A 41 3.72 -2.78 -14.08
C GLU A 41 4.01 -2.24 -12.68
N GLU A 42 4.93 -1.28 -12.54
CA GLU A 42 5.20 -0.64 -11.24
C GLU A 42 3.93 0.01 -10.66
N SER A 43 3.14 0.69 -11.49
CA SER A 43 1.86 1.28 -11.08
C SER A 43 0.86 0.22 -10.57
N ALA A 44 0.76 -0.93 -11.26
CA ALA A 44 -0.11 -2.02 -10.89
C ALA A 44 0.34 -2.69 -9.58
N ILE A 45 1.66 -2.83 -9.37
CA ILE A 45 2.20 -3.34 -8.12
C ILE A 45 1.88 -2.38 -6.96
N TRP A 46 2.06 -1.06 -7.13
CA TRP A 46 1.68 -0.10 -6.09
C TRP A 46 0.17 -0.03 -5.85
N LEU A 47 -0.66 -0.17 -6.89
CA LEU A 47 -2.11 -0.30 -6.76
C LEU A 47 -2.45 -1.51 -5.88
N SER A 48 -1.81 -2.66 -6.11
CA SER A 48 -2.06 -3.86 -5.34
C SER A 48 -1.76 -3.70 -3.85
N TYR A 49 -0.68 -2.99 -3.52
CA TYR A 49 -0.33 -2.65 -2.15
C TYR A 49 -1.41 -1.79 -1.49
N ALA A 50 -1.83 -0.70 -2.13
CA ALA A 50 -2.87 0.18 -1.58
C ALA A 50 -4.25 -0.48 -1.50
N ALA A 51 -4.60 -1.32 -2.48
CA ALA A 51 -5.82 -2.12 -2.43
C ALA A 51 -5.79 -3.10 -1.25
N SER A 52 -4.67 -3.76 -1.01
CA SER A 52 -4.52 -4.67 0.13
C SER A 52 -4.60 -3.95 1.46
N LEU A 53 -4.02 -2.75 1.60
CA LEU A 53 -4.19 -1.91 2.79
C LEU A 53 -5.67 -1.53 3.01
N SER A 54 -6.34 -1.14 1.93
CA SER A 54 -7.77 -0.75 1.97
C SER A 54 -8.65 -1.91 2.44
N LEU A 55 -8.42 -3.11 1.89
CA LEU A 55 -9.12 -4.33 2.32
C LEU A 55 -8.84 -4.69 3.78
N ALA A 56 -7.59 -4.56 4.23
CA ALA A 56 -7.24 -4.83 5.62
C ALA A 56 -7.87 -3.79 6.58
N ALA A 57 -7.97 -2.53 6.17
CA ALA A 57 -8.65 -1.48 6.93
C ALA A 57 -10.16 -1.74 7.05
N ILE A 58 -10.79 -2.20 5.97
CA ILE A 58 -12.21 -2.59 5.96
C ILE A 58 -12.43 -3.81 6.87
N ALA A 59 -11.65 -4.88 6.68
CA ALA A 59 -11.82 -6.14 7.41
C ALA A 59 -11.61 -5.99 8.92
N SER A 60 -10.77 -5.04 9.34
CA SER A 60 -10.51 -4.77 10.77
C SER A 60 -11.47 -3.75 11.40
N GLY A 61 -12.38 -3.15 10.63
CA GLY A 61 -13.20 -2.02 11.09
C GLY A 61 -12.41 -0.73 11.31
N ALA A 62 -11.11 -0.70 11.00
CA ALA A 62 -10.26 0.48 11.17
C ALA A 62 -10.77 1.67 10.36
N LEU A 63 -11.44 1.42 9.23
CA LEU A 63 -12.07 2.47 8.43
C LEU A 63 -13.07 3.29 9.23
N GLU A 64 -13.88 2.66 10.09
CA GLU A 64 -14.93 3.32 10.87
C GLU A 64 -14.40 4.12 12.08
N GLN A 65 -13.16 3.89 12.46
CA GLN A 65 -12.54 4.53 13.61
C GLN A 65 -11.48 5.56 13.18
N ALA A 66 -10.95 5.42 11.97
CA ALA A 66 -9.92 6.31 11.45
C ALA A 66 -10.44 7.75 11.29
N PRO A 67 -9.60 8.75 11.60
CA PRO A 67 -9.88 10.13 11.22
C PRO A 67 -9.87 10.26 9.70
N LEU A 68 -10.60 11.26 9.18
CA LEU A 68 -10.49 11.64 7.77
C LEU A 68 -9.05 12.08 7.46
N GLY A 69 -8.57 11.77 6.25
CA GLY A 69 -7.22 12.09 5.80
C GLY A 69 -6.35 10.86 5.53
N PRO A 70 -5.01 10.97 5.65
CA PRO A 70 -4.11 9.86 5.40
C PRO A 70 -4.37 8.68 6.36
N PHE A 71 -4.56 7.49 5.80
CA PHE A 71 -4.67 6.27 6.59
C PHE A 71 -3.28 5.87 7.12
N SER A 72 -3.18 5.63 8.42
CA SER A 72 -1.95 5.15 9.06
C SER A 72 -2.10 3.67 9.43
N PRO A 73 -1.52 2.74 8.65
CA PRO A 73 -1.70 1.32 8.89
C PRO A 73 -1.01 0.86 10.18
N THR A 74 -1.55 -0.19 10.78
CA THR A 74 -0.85 -0.98 11.79
C THR A 74 0.32 -1.76 11.17
N PHE A 75 1.22 -2.27 11.99
CA PHE A 75 2.31 -3.15 11.53
C PHE A 75 1.77 -4.33 10.71
N GLU A 76 0.74 -5.01 11.21
CA GLU A 76 0.13 -6.17 10.54
C GLU A 76 -0.49 -5.83 9.19
N GLN A 77 -1.15 -4.66 9.08
CA GLN A 77 -1.72 -4.20 7.82
C GLN A 77 -0.62 -3.89 6.79
N GLU A 78 0.45 -3.21 7.20
CA GLU A 78 1.60 -2.93 6.34
C GLU A 78 2.29 -4.22 5.87
N LEU A 79 2.49 -5.18 6.79
CA LEU A 79 3.09 -6.47 6.49
C LEU A 79 2.23 -7.28 5.51
N ALA A 80 0.92 -7.38 5.75
CA ALA A 80 -0.02 -8.07 4.88
C ALA A 80 -0.05 -7.45 3.47
N ALA A 81 -0.08 -6.12 3.37
CA ALA A 81 -0.10 -5.43 2.09
C ALA A 81 1.18 -5.67 1.27
N ARG A 82 2.34 -5.71 1.94
CA ARG A 82 3.62 -6.02 1.28
C ARG A 82 3.72 -7.46 0.84
N ARG A 83 3.21 -8.41 1.63
CA ARG A 83 3.10 -9.82 1.21
C ARG A 83 2.22 -9.97 -0.02
N MET A 84 1.08 -9.29 -0.06
CA MET A 84 0.20 -9.30 -1.22
C MET A 84 0.90 -8.71 -2.46
N MET A 85 1.61 -7.59 -2.27
CA MET A 85 2.39 -6.96 -3.33
C MET A 85 3.47 -7.91 -3.90
N ILE A 86 4.21 -8.61 -3.04
CA ILE A 86 5.19 -9.62 -3.43
C ILE A 86 4.53 -10.78 -4.18
N LYS A 87 3.39 -11.28 -3.69
CA LYS A 87 2.64 -12.36 -4.33
C LYS A 87 2.26 -11.98 -5.76
N ILE A 88 1.62 -10.82 -5.93
CA ILE A 88 1.19 -10.34 -7.25
C ILE A 88 2.38 -10.09 -8.17
N TRP A 89 3.48 -9.53 -7.65
CA TRP A 89 4.72 -9.39 -8.42
C TRP A 89 5.23 -10.72 -8.95
N ARG A 90 5.31 -11.75 -8.10
CA ARG A 90 5.74 -13.10 -8.50
C ARG A 90 4.82 -13.74 -9.54
N GLU A 91 3.51 -13.52 -9.45
CA GLU A 91 2.52 -13.99 -10.43
C GLU A 91 2.58 -13.26 -11.79
N GLN A 92 3.20 -12.06 -11.81
CA GLN A 92 3.44 -11.28 -13.02
C GLN A 92 4.81 -11.56 -13.64
N GLN A 93 5.78 -12.05 -12.87
CA GLN A 93 7.09 -12.44 -13.40
C GLN A 93 6.93 -13.51 -14.50
N GLY A 94 7.59 -13.29 -15.64
CA GLY A 94 7.53 -14.17 -16.81
C GLY A 94 6.55 -13.74 -17.92
N LYS A 95 5.85 -12.60 -17.77
CA LYS A 95 4.89 -12.08 -18.77
C LYS A 95 5.40 -10.84 -19.56
N ASP A 96 6.66 -10.84 -19.97
CA ASP A 96 7.32 -9.71 -20.68
C ASP A 96 7.32 -8.37 -19.92
N GLY A 97 7.03 -8.39 -18.61
CA GLY A 97 6.99 -7.19 -17.78
C GLY A 97 8.37 -6.56 -17.56
N LYS A 98 8.41 -5.24 -17.46
CA LYS A 98 9.64 -4.51 -17.09
C LYS A 98 10.10 -4.92 -15.68
N PRO A 99 11.43 -5.01 -15.44
CA PRO A 99 11.96 -5.30 -14.12
C PRO A 99 11.57 -4.20 -13.13
N PHE A 100 11.27 -4.59 -11.89
CA PHE A 100 10.96 -3.67 -10.81
C PHE A 100 11.82 -3.98 -9.59
N ALA A 101 13.01 -3.36 -9.55
CA ALA A 101 14.07 -3.68 -8.58
C ALA A 101 13.61 -3.67 -7.11
N TYR A 102 12.66 -2.78 -6.76
CA TYR A 102 12.10 -2.73 -5.42
C TYR A 102 11.28 -3.98 -5.07
N ALA A 103 10.41 -4.45 -5.97
CA ALA A 103 9.64 -5.66 -5.75
C ALA A 103 10.53 -6.92 -5.79
N ASP A 104 11.59 -6.91 -6.59
CA ASP A 104 12.62 -7.97 -6.56
C ASP A 104 13.37 -8.01 -5.23
N ALA A 105 13.74 -6.86 -4.67
CA ALA A 105 14.34 -6.79 -3.34
C ALA A 105 13.39 -7.30 -2.26
N LEU A 106 12.11 -6.91 -2.29
CA LEU A 106 11.10 -7.42 -1.36
C LEU A 106 10.87 -8.93 -1.50
N SER A 107 10.91 -9.47 -2.72
CA SER A 107 10.87 -10.92 -2.94
C SER A 107 12.03 -11.65 -2.29
N ARG A 108 13.25 -11.09 -2.34
CA ARG A 108 14.44 -11.64 -1.68
C ARG A 108 14.36 -11.54 -0.16
N ILE A 109 13.88 -10.42 0.36
CA ILE A 109 13.63 -10.20 1.80
C ILE A 109 12.67 -11.26 2.34
N GLU A 110 11.53 -11.47 1.66
CA GLU A 110 10.53 -12.47 2.06
C GLU A 110 11.09 -13.89 1.94
N ALA A 111 11.84 -14.19 0.87
CA ALA A 111 12.46 -15.51 0.71
C ALA A 111 13.50 -15.82 1.81
N ALA A 112 14.18 -14.81 2.34
CA ALA A 112 15.09 -14.94 3.48
C ALA A 112 14.36 -14.98 4.85
N GLY A 113 13.04 -14.82 4.86
CA GLY A 113 12.23 -14.79 6.08
C GLY A 113 12.43 -13.53 6.91
N PHE A 114 12.80 -12.40 6.28
CA PHE A 114 13.08 -11.13 6.96
C PHE A 114 12.09 -10.00 6.65
N LEU A 115 10.94 -10.30 6.02
CA LEU A 115 9.96 -9.25 5.71
C LEU A 115 9.38 -8.60 6.97
N PRO A 116 9.03 -9.32 8.05
CA PRO A 116 8.57 -8.69 9.29
C PRO A 116 9.60 -7.69 9.85
N GLU A 117 10.88 -8.07 9.90
CA GLU A 117 11.99 -7.23 10.36
C GLU A 117 12.20 -6.02 9.46
N TYR A 118 12.13 -6.22 8.14
CA TYR A 118 12.19 -5.14 7.16
C TYR A 118 11.05 -4.14 7.37
N VAL A 119 9.81 -4.61 7.49
CA VAL A 119 8.65 -3.73 7.72
C VAL A 119 8.80 -2.97 9.02
N TRP A 120 9.18 -3.67 10.10
CA TRP A 120 9.33 -3.07 11.41
C TRP A 120 10.42 -1.99 11.44
N THR A 121 11.59 -2.27 10.86
CA THR A 121 12.75 -1.37 10.96
C THR A 121 12.73 -0.25 9.93
N VAL A 122 12.24 -0.53 8.73
CA VAL A 122 12.33 0.39 7.58
C VAL A 122 11.06 1.22 7.43
N HIS A 123 9.90 0.64 7.72
CA HIS A 123 8.60 1.30 7.57
C HIS A 123 7.94 1.64 8.92
N TRP A 124 8.75 1.69 9.98
CA TRP A 124 8.30 1.99 11.33
C TRP A 124 7.45 3.27 11.38
N ARG A 125 6.44 3.24 12.25
CA ARG A 125 5.59 4.39 12.56
C ARG A 125 5.52 4.58 14.06
N SER A 126 5.44 5.82 14.52
CA SER A 126 5.31 6.14 15.95
C SER A 126 4.06 5.58 16.61
N THR A 127 3.03 5.24 15.82
CA THR A 127 1.83 4.55 16.30
C THR A 127 2.06 3.07 16.61
N TRP A 128 3.18 2.49 16.17
CA TRP A 128 3.56 1.11 16.46
C TRP A 128 4.32 1.06 17.78
N LYS A 129 3.64 0.59 18.83
CA LYS A 129 4.14 0.74 20.21
C LYS A 129 5.33 -0.17 20.55
N GLN A 130 5.32 -1.41 20.07
CA GLN A 130 6.34 -2.41 20.41
C GLN A 130 6.60 -3.35 19.23
N PRO A 131 7.86 -3.78 19.02
CA PRO A 131 8.16 -4.80 18.04
C PRO A 131 7.46 -6.11 18.41
N PRO A 132 6.97 -6.88 17.43
CA PRO A 132 6.66 -8.30 17.64
C PRO A 132 7.84 -9.01 18.32
N ALA A 133 7.52 -9.92 19.26
CA ALA A 133 8.50 -10.52 20.17
C ALA A 133 9.52 -11.44 19.46
N ASP A 134 9.20 -11.90 18.25
CA ASP A 134 9.92 -12.91 17.48
C ASP A 134 10.78 -12.31 16.35
N LEU A 135 10.92 -10.98 16.28
CA LEU A 135 11.71 -10.33 15.24
C LEU A 135 13.22 -10.54 15.42
N ARG A 136 13.87 -11.06 14.38
CA ARG A 136 15.32 -11.33 14.34
C ARG A 136 16.10 -10.11 13.84
N ILE A 137 15.88 -8.96 14.47
CA ILE A 137 16.39 -7.64 14.01
C ILE A 137 17.91 -7.64 13.78
N ALA A 138 18.68 -8.24 14.69
CA ALA A 138 20.14 -8.30 14.57
C ALA A 138 20.58 -9.12 13.34
N GLU A 139 19.94 -10.27 13.12
CA GLU A 139 20.20 -11.13 11.94
C GLU A 139 19.81 -10.42 10.65
N PHE A 140 18.65 -9.76 10.65
CA PHE A 140 18.19 -8.96 9.51
C PHE A 140 19.21 -7.89 9.13
N TYR A 141 19.76 -7.13 10.09
CA TYR A 141 20.77 -6.11 9.77
C TYR A 141 22.07 -6.69 9.20
N VAL A 142 22.50 -7.87 9.67
CA VAL A 142 23.66 -8.57 9.09
C VAL A 142 23.38 -8.98 7.65
N TRP A 143 22.19 -9.51 7.39
CA TRP A 143 21.75 -9.94 6.07
C TRP A 143 21.55 -8.76 5.11
N GLN A 144 20.86 -7.70 5.54
CA GLN A 144 20.58 -6.48 4.77
C GLN A 144 21.86 -5.85 4.23
N ARG A 145 22.91 -5.74 5.05
CA ARG A 145 24.19 -5.15 4.62
C ARG A 145 24.85 -5.92 3.47
N LYS A 146 24.59 -7.22 3.36
CA LYS A 146 25.16 -8.09 2.30
C LYS A 146 24.27 -8.12 1.06
N GLU A 147 22.98 -8.31 1.26
CA GLU A 147 22.04 -8.63 0.17
C GLU A 147 21.31 -7.42 -0.41
N LEU A 148 21.22 -6.32 0.34
CA LEU A 148 20.44 -5.13 -0.02
C LEU A 148 21.32 -3.89 -0.20
N ALA A 149 22.56 -4.06 -0.64
CA ALA A 149 23.42 -2.93 -1.01
C ALA A 149 22.73 -2.07 -2.09
N GLY A 150 22.57 -0.77 -1.81
CA GLY A 150 21.88 0.16 -2.71
C GLY A 150 20.36 0.03 -2.77
N HIS A 151 19.75 -0.77 -1.89
CA HIS A 151 18.28 -0.84 -1.79
C HIS A 151 17.71 0.45 -1.21
N GLU A 152 16.71 1.02 -1.90
CA GLU A 152 15.97 2.18 -1.43
C GLU A 152 14.58 1.77 -0.94
N PRO A 153 14.25 2.02 0.34
CA PRO A 153 12.90 1.88 0.84
C PRO A 153 11.91 2.82 0.12
N ARG A 154 10.78 2.27 -0.34
CA ARG A 154 9.76 3.03 -1.07
C ARG A 154 8.36 2.76 -0.53
N THR A 155 7.46 3.73 -0.72
CA THR A 155 6.01 3.57 -0.51
C THR A 155 5.32 4.39 -1.58
N GLY A 156 4.94 3.71 -2.66
CA GLY A 156 4.50 4.33 -3.89
C GLY A 156 3.00 4.51 -4.08
N ALA A 157 2.21 4.08 -3.11
CA ALA A 157 0.80 4.41 -3.05
C ALA A 157 0.37 4.71 -1.62
N ARG A 158 -0.70 5.48 -1.48
CA ARG A 158 -1.27 5.91 -0.21
C ARG A 158 -2.77 5.64 -0.20
N VAL A 159 -3.28 5.39 0.99
CA VAL A 159 -4.71 5.23 1.25
C VAL A 159 -5.17 6.46 2.03
N ARG A 160 -6.28 7.06 1.60
CA ARG A 160 -6.93 8.17 2.32
C ARG A 160 -8.35 7.80 2.68
N ILE A 161 -8.73 8.17 3.90
CA ILE A 161 -10.10 8.09 4.38
C ILE A 161 -10.80 9.39 4.06
N THR A 162 -11.95 9.29 3.41
CA THR A 162 -12.76 10.42 2.95
C THR A 162 -14.20 10.22 3.42
N ALA A 163 -14.96 11.31 3.53
CA ALA A 163 -16.41 11.17 3.66
C ALA A 163 -16.94 10.50 2.38
N ALA A 164 -17.86 9.55 2.52
CA ALA A 164 -18.54 8.98 1.37
C ALA A 164 -19.30 10.08 0.65
N PRO A 165 -19.35 10.05 -0.70
CA PRO A 165 -20.21 10.94 -1.43
C PRO A 165 -21.66 10.73 -0.96
N GLU A 166 -22.39 11.82 -0.74
CA GLU A 166 -23.83 11.73 -0.51
C GLU A 166 -24.44 10.99 -1.69
N SER A 167 -25.21 9.92 -1.43
CA SER A 167 -26.00 9.29 -2.49
C SER A 167 -26.87 10.39 -3.12
N PRO A 168 -26.85 10.58 -4.45
CA PRO A 168 -27.77 11.52 -5.06
C PRO A 168 -29.16 11.09 -4.65
N ALA A 169 -29.88 11.99 -3.95
CA ALA A 169 -31.23 11.75 -3.51
C ALA A 169 -32.00 11.25 -4.74
N SER A 170 -32.53 10.03 -4.65
CA SER A 170 -33.32 9.42 -5.71
C SER A 170 -34.36 10.45 -6.12
N ALA A 171 -34.17 11.04 -7.31
CA ALA A 171 -35.14 11.95 -7.90
C ALA A 171 -36.34 11.08 -8.27
N ALA A 172 -37.18 10.83 -7.27
CA ALA A 172 -38.42 10.09 -7.42
C ALA A 172 -39.24 10.83 -8.48
N SER A 173 -39.45 10.15 -9.60
CA SER A 173 -40.36 10.53 -10.66
C SER A 173 -41.70 10.94 -10.05
N ARG A 174 -42.12 12.17 -10.38
CA ARG A 174 -43.48 12.65 -10.17
C ARG A 174 -44.43 12.06 -11.20
#